data_AF-A0A2A3VQ09-F1
#
_entry.id   AF-A0A2A3VQ09-F1
#
_cell.length_a   1.000
_cell.length_b   1.000
_cell.length_c   1.000
_cell.angle_alpha   90.00
_cell.angle_beta   90.00
_cell.angle_gamma   90.00
#
_symmetry.space_group_name_H-M   'P 1'
#
loop_
_entity.id
_entity.type
_entity.pdbx_description
1 polymer ?
#
loop_
_entity_poly.entity_id
_entity_poly.type
_entity_poly.pdbx_seq_one_letter_code
_entity_poly.pdbx_strand_id
1 'polypeptide(L)'
;MSDTKKPPTAGGGTRHLFAGARTTSERASSLTSERIADDVAAFCGSGGHIEKLGTTRTLTRLDEHPAPVPAPANPGRGGGR
;
A
#
# COMPACT_ATOMS: atom_id res chain seq x y z
N MET A 1 -53.75 4.22 14.09
CA MET A 1 -52.62 4.72 14.91
C MET A 1 -51.42 4.71 14.00
N SER A 2 -50.81 5.87 13.76
CA SER A 2 -49.80 6.06 12.73
C SER A 2 -48.41 5.68 13.26
N ASP A 3 -47.80 4.64 12.70
CA ASP A 3 -46.41 4.29 12.97
C ASP A 3 -45.46 5.30 12.30
N THR A 4 -45.04 6.30 13.07
CA THR A 4 -44.00 7.25 12.65
C THR A 4 -42.63 6.56 12.70
N LYS A 5 -42.13 6.12 11.55
CA LYS A 5 -40.77 5.58 11.39
C LYS A 5 -39.73 6.68 11.64
N LYS A 6 -39.19 6.73 12.86
CA LYS A 6 -38.09 7.62 13.27
C LYS A 6 -36.85 7.38 12.36
N PRO A 7 -36.18 8.44 11.84
CA PRO A 7 -34.94 8.26 11.11
C PRO A 7 -33.86 7.67 12.03
N PRO A 8 -33.00 6.76 11.54
CA PRO A 8 -31.96 6.17 12.36
C PRO A 8 -31.01 7.26 12.86
N THR A 9 -31.02 7.49 14.17
CA THR A 9 -30.05 8.29 14.91
C THR A 9 -28.63 7.86 14.50
N ALA A 10 -27.82 8.83 14.06
CA ALA A 10 -26.41 8.65 13.74
C ALA A 10 -25.66 8.12 14.98
N GLY A 11 -25.58 6.79 15.09
CA GLY A 11 -24.80 6.11 16.11
C GLY A 11 -23.32 6.39 15.88
N GLY A 12 -22.64 6.81 16.95
CA GLY A 12 -21.23 7.20 16.97
C GLY A 12 -20.26 6.07 16.63
N GLY A 13 -20.19 5.72 15.36
CA GLY A 13 -19.20 4.78 14.83
C GLY A 13 -19.01 5.02 13.34
N THR A 14 -17.78 5.35 12.94
CA THR A 14 -17.34 5.59 11.55
C THR A 14 -17.54 4.41 10.61
N ARG A 15 -18.05 3.26 11.11
CA ARG A 15 -18.34 2.06 10.33
C ARG A 15 -19.25 2.32 9.13
N HIS A 16 -20.19 3.27 9.22
CA HIS A 16 -21.07 3.63 8.11
C HIS A 16 -20.32 4.29 6.94
N LEU A 17 -19.18 4.94 7.19
CA LEU A 17 -18.32 5.52 6.16
C LEU A 17 -17.67 4.43 5.28
N PHE A 18 -17.52 3.23 5.82
CA PHE A 18 -16.93 2.07 5.14
C PHE A 18 -17.97 0.97 4.82
N ALA A 19 -19.24 1.18 5.18
CA ALA A 19 -20.32 0.21 4.98
C ALA A 19 -20.91 0.24 3.56
N GLY A 20 -20.49 1.18 2.72
CA GLY A 20 -20.80 1.18 1.29
C GLY A 20 -20.06 0.05 0.59
N ALA A 21 -20.79 -0.95 0.12
CA ALA A 21 -20.25 -1.99 -0.75
C ALA A 21 -19.82 -1.36 -2.08
N ARG A 22 -18.57 -0.91 -2.15
CA ARG A 22 -17.91 -0.67 -3.43
C ARG A 22 -17.95 -1.99 -4.18
N THR A 23 -18.64 -2.01 -5.31
CA THR A 23 -18.74 -3.19 -6.16
C THR A 23 -17.34 -3.63 -6.57
N THR A 24 -17.13 -4.93 -6.81
CA THR A 24 -15.82 -5.44 -7.25
C THR A 24 -15.33 -4.70 -8.51
N SER A 25 -16.24 -4.26 -9.38
CA SER A 25 -15.94 -3.41 -10.53
C SER A 25 -15.39 -2.03 -10.17
N GLU A 26 -15.88 -1.40 -9.09
CA GLU A 26 -15.33 -0.13 -8.60
C GLU A 26 -13.97 -0.32 -7.93
N ARG A 27 -13.74 -1.46 -7.24
CA ARG A 27 -12.40 -1.86 -6.77
C ARG A 27 -11.43 -2.21 -7.89
N ALA A 28 -11.94 -2.66 -9.04
CA ALA A 28 -11.15 -3.04 -10.21
C ALA A 28 -10.79 -1.86 -11.13
N SER A 29 -11.24 -0.64 -10.79
CA SER A 29 -10.65 0.56 -11.38
C SER A 29 -9.14 0.52 -11.11
N SER A 30 -8.34 0.57 -12.19
CA SER A 30 -6.90 0.40 -12.10
C SER A 30 -6.33 1.42 -11.10
N LEU A 31 -5.77 0.90 -10.01
CA LEU A 31 -5.18 1.70 -8.95
C LEU A 31 -3.82 2.21 -9.45
N THR A 32 -3.85 3.27 -10.25
CA THR A 32 -2.65 3.88 -10.83
C THR A 32 -2.14 5.01 -9.94
N SER A 33 -0.83 5.28 -10.01
CA SER A 33 -0.22 6.37 -9.26
C SER A 33 -0.86 7.72 -9.57
N GLU A 34 -1.28 7.94 -10.82
CA GLU A 34 -1.87 9.19 -11.30
C GLU A 34 -3.22 9.46 -10.63
N ARG A 35 -4.11 8.46 -10.59
CA ARG A 35 -5.42 8.59 -9.95
C ARG A 35 -5.31 8.82 -8.45
N ILE A 36 -4.35 8.16 -7.80
CA ILE A 36 -4.09 8.38 -6.37
C ILE A 36 -3.65 9.83 -6.14
N ALA A 37 -2.81 10.40 -7.01
CA ALA A 37 -2.37 11.78 -6.89
C ALA A 37 -3.55 12.77 -7.07
N ASP A 38 -4.41 12.52 -8.06
CA ASP A 38 -5.61 13.32 -8.30
C ASP A 38 -6.57 13.30 -7.09
N ASP A 39 -6.82 12.12 -6.53
CA ASP A 39 -7.70 11.96 -5.36
C ASP A 39 -7.12 12.66 -4.12
N VAL A 40 -5.80 12.57 -3.91
CA VAL A 40 -5.09 13.28 -2.83
C VAL A 40 -5.22 14.80 -3.01
N ALA A 41 -5.04 15.30 -4.24
CA ALA A 41 -5.18 16.72 -4.53
C ALA A 41 -6.62 17.21 -4.31
N ALA A 42 -7.62 16.45 -4.77
CA ALA A 42 -9.03 16.76 -4.57
C ALA A 42 -9.42 16.80 -3.08
N PHE A 43 -8.94 15.83 -2.30
CA PHE A 43 -9.17 15.79 -0.86
C PHE A 43 -8.57 17.00 -0.15
N CYS A 44 -7.31 17.35 -0.45
CA CYS A 44 -6.67 18.54 0.11
C CYS A 44 -7.38 19.84 -0.32
N GLY A 45 -7.79 19.95 -1.58
CA GLY A 45 -8.57 21.08 -2.09
C GLY A 45 -9.94 21.25 -1.44
N SER A 46 -10.53 20.17 -0.93
CA SER A 46 -11.78 20.19 -0.16
C SER A 46 -11.61 20.67 1.30
N GLY A 47 -10.38 20.98 1.72
CA GLY A 47 -10.05 21.36 3.09
C GLY A 47 -9.62 20.19 3.98
N GLY A 48 -9.47 18.99 3.41
CA GLY A 48 -8.91 17.83 4.10
C GLY A 48 -7.40 17.98 4.34
N HIS A 49 -6.90 17.32 5.39
CA HIS A 49 -5.47 17.27 5.68
C HIS A 49 -5.00 15.81 5.80
N ILE A 50 -3.85 15.51 5.21
CA ILE A 50 -3.25 14.16 5.25
C ILE A 50 -1.93 14.25 6.00
N GLU A 51 -1.85 13.52 7.12
CA GLU A 51 -0.64 13.41 7.93
C GLU A 51 0.10 12.11 7.63
N LYS A 52 1.42 12.20 7.48
CA LYS A 52 2.28 11.04 7.26
C LYS A 52 2.74 10.47 8.61
N LEU A 53 2.14 9.34 9.02
CA LEU A 53 2.47 8.67 10.28
C LEU A 53 3.75 7.82 10.24
N GLY A 54 4.23 7.47 9.05
CA GLY A 54 5.41 6.62 8.87
C GLY A 54 5.65 6.27 7.41
N THR A 55 6.70 5.48 7.16
CA THR A 55 6.96 4.91 5.84
C THR A 55 6.97 3.39 5.97
N THR A 56 6.01 2.71 5.34
CA THR A 56 5.98 1.25 5.29
C THR A 56 7.00 0.77 4.26
N ARG A 57 7.87 -0.18 4.64
CA ARG A 57 8.79 -0.81 3.69
C ARG A 57 8.00 -1.77 2.79
N THR A 58 8.18 -1.64 1.47
CA THR A 58 7.64 -2.58 0.50
C THR A 58 8.68 -3.65 0.18
N LEU A 59 8.23 -4.87 -0.08
CA LEU A 59 9.13 -5.92 -0.60
C LEU A 59 9.63 -5.48 -1.97
N THR A 60 10.94 -5.34 -2.10
CA THR A 60 11.60 -5.04 -3.37
C THR A 60 12.01 -6.37 -3.97
N ARG A 61 11.66 -6.62 -5.24
CA ARG A 61 12.21 -7.76 -5.97
C ARG A 61 13.71 -7.52 -6.11
N LEU A 62 14.52 -8.39 -5.53
CA LEU A 62 15.96 -8.41 -5.77
C LEU A 62 16.19 -9.25 -7.03
N ASP A 63 16.86 -8.68 -8.03
CA ASP A 63 17.39 -9.48 -9.12
C ASP A 63 18.48 -10.40 -8.54
N GLU A 64 18.52 -11.66 -8.99
CA GLU A 64 19.46 -12.67 -8.47
C GLU A 64 20.89 -12.15 -8.51
N HIS A 65 21.52 -12.08 -7.33
CA HIS A 65 22.93 -11.78 -7.20
C HIS A 65 23.71 -12.85 -7.99
N PRO A 66 24.55 -12.49 -8.98
CA PRO A 66 25.36 -13.48 -9.68
C PRO A 66 26.20 -14.23 -8.65
N ALA A 67 26.14 -15.55 -8.66
CA ALA A 67 26.86 -16.39 -7.72
C ALA A 67 28.33 -15.94 -7.64
N PRO A 68 28.94 -15.84 -6.44
CA PRO A 68 30.35 -15.50 -6.33
C PRO A 68 31.16 -16.53 -7.12
N VAL A 69 31.83 -16.06 -8.17
CA VAL A 69 32.74 -16.90 -8.95
C VAL A 69 33.80 -17.48 -8.01
N PRO A 70 34.06 -18.80 -8.03
CA PRO A 70 35.07 -19.39 -7.17
C PRO A 70 36.43 -18.77 -7.52
N ALA A 71 37.11 -18.22 -6.51
CA ALA A 71 38.44 -17.64 -6.68
C ALA A 71 39.40 -18.72 -7.22
N PRO A 72 40.28 -18.39 -8.20
CA PRO A 72 41.25 -19.36 -8.71
C PRO A 72 42.16 -19.83 -7.57
N ALA A 73 42.30 -21.14 -7.43
CA ALA A 73 43.18 -21.77 -6.45
C ALA A 73 44.62 -21.29 -6.68
N ASN A 74 45.18 -20.60 -5.70
CA ASN A 74 46.57 -20.14 -5.73
C ASN A 74 47.50 -21.38 -5.65
N PRO A 75 48.35 -21.66 -6.67
CA PRO A 75 49.22 -22.84 -6.66
C PRO A 75 50.49 -22.63 -5.80
N GLY A 76 50.51 -21.62 -4.91
CA GLY A 76 51.70 -21.17 -4.21
C GLY A 76 51.80 -21.59 -2.75
N ARG A 77 51.74 -22.90 -2.42
CA ARG A 77 52.34 -23.40 -1.16
C ARG A 77 52.67 -24.90 -1.20
N GLY A 78 53.34 -25.33 -2.27
CA GLY A 78 54.04 -26.61 -2.33
C GLY A 78 55.51 -26.40 -1.99
N GLY A 79 55.99 -27.13 -0.98
CA GLY A 79 57.31 -26.96 -0.37
C GLY A 79 58.50 -27.11 -1.33
N GLY A 80 59.60 -26.45 -0.95
CA GLY A 80 60.89 -26.56 -1.62
C GLY A 80 62.03 -26.43 -0.61
N ARG A 81 62.54 -27.59 -0.21
CA ARG A 81 63.87 -27.93 0.33
C ARG A 81 64.30 -27.35 1.67
#